data_AF-A0A5M8PI97-F1
#
_entry.id   AF-A0A5M8PI97-F1
#
_cell.length_a   1.000
_cell.length_b   1.000
_cell.length_c   1.000
_cell.angle_alpha   90.00
_cell.angle_beta   90.00
_cell.angle_gamma   90.00
#
_symmetry.space_group_name_H-M   'P 1'
#
loop_
_entity.id
_entity.type
_entity.pdbx_description
1 polymer ?
#
loop_
_entity_poly.entity_id
_entity_poly.type
_entity_poly.pdbx_seq_one_letter_code
_entity_poly.pdbx_strand_id
1 'polypeptide(L)'
;MSAAVWPPISHDALIQEEEASLARELEWLLNSLQESLASFKSGLEDCIALLAPQEPGATLVLSSHRSESVKGFVTRVGTRIIKGDIHLRLPTLPGPRNPHPPPPNHPPPPPQLTTTRALINQALDIIDVSTWTGDAHSAPFISGQLRLLHENITEARQTLRGGEESLGNGWPSPPPPPLLSFHLSIHDAALVLHLRTLSPTPPADSTFSRLLGLAAAPPSHDETGRTFVYGGQEVRVREKVRVESQDPSLMAVMAKLSAVGHGVGFRAVVVPDLFMRLNMAVLRWPRFTQKVKQTDRRVYANQ
;
A
#
# COMPACT_ATOMS: atom_id res chain seq x y z
N MET A 1 11.44 -16.87 38.27
CA MET A 1 11.89 -16.62 39.65
C MET A 1 10.91 -15.61 40.25
N SER A 2 10.09 -16.02 41.21
CA SER A 2 9.13 -15.14 41.90
C SER A 2 9.89 -14.31 42.92
N ALA A 3 10.05 -13.01 42.67
CA ALA A 3 10.52 -12.09 43.69
C ALA A 3 9.46 -12.05 44.81
N ALA A 4 9.83 -12.40 46.03
CA ALA A 4 8.94 -12.25 47.18
C ALA A 4 8.69 -10.75 47.38
N VAL A 5 7.44 -10.31 47.26
CA VAL A 5 7.04 -8.91 47.47
C VAL A 5 7.14 -8.62 48.97
N TRP A 6 7.97 -7.66 49.35
CA TRP A 6 8.17 -7.23 50.74
C TRP A 6 7.76 -5.77 50.92
N PRO A 7 6.95 -5.41 51.94
CA PRO A 7 6.33 -6.30 52.94
C PRO A 7 5.27 -7.24 52.33
N PRO A 8 5.01 -8.40 52.97
CA PRO A 8 4.02 -9.35 52.48
C PRO A 8 2.63 -8.72 52.55
N ILE A 9 2.02 -8.52 51.39
CA ILE A 9 0.65 -8.04 51.24
C ILE A 9 -0.29 -9.22 50.96
N SER A 10 -1.57 -9.07 51.32
CA SER A 10 -2.57 -10.11 51.10
C SER A 10 -2.76 -10.37 49.60
N HIS A 11 -3.24 -11.56 49.23
CA HIS A 11 -3.49 -11.88 47.83
C HIS A 11 -4.47 -10.90 47.16
N ASP A 12 -5.50 -10.47 47.89
CA ASP A 12 -6.46 -9.47 47.40
C ASP A 12 -5.80 -8.10 47.19
N ALA A 13 -4.89 -7.69 48.09
CA ALA A 13 -4.13 -6.45 47.94
C ALA A 13 -3.10 -6.53 46.80
N LEU A 14 -2.51 -7.70 46.55
CA LEU A 14 -1.63 -7.94 45.40
C LEU A 14 -2.36 -7.72 44.07
N ILE A 15 -3.57 -8.27 43.95
CA ILE A 15 -4.39 -8.13 42.74
C ILE A 15 -4.77 -6.66 42.52
N GLN A 16 -5.20 -5.96 43.58
CA GLN A 16 -5.54 -4.54 43.49
C GLN A 16 -4.34 -3.69 43.05
N GLU A 17 -3.15 -3.96 43.59
CA GLU A 17 -1.94 -3.24 43.21
C GLU A 17 -1.49 -3.59 41.77
N GLU A 18 -1.68 -4.84 41.34
CA GLU A 18 -1.43 -5.26 39.96
C GLU A 18 -2.37 -4.53 38.98
N GLU A 19 -3.68 -4.48 39.26
CA GLU A 19 -4.65 -3.73 38.46
C GLU A 19 -4.32 -2.23 38.42
N ALA A 20 -3.96 -1.66 39.56
CA ALA A 20 -3.53 -0.26 39.64
C ALA A 20 -2.22 -0.01 38.89
N SER A 21 -1.29 -0.96 38.86
CA SER A 21 -0.07 -0.88 38.04
C SER A 21 -0.40 -0.93 36.55
N LEU A 22 -1.22 -1.90 36.13
CA LEU A 22 -1.63 -2.06 34.73
C LEU A 22 -2.39 -0.83 34.21
N ALA A 23 -3.26 -0.24 35.01
CA ALA A 23 -3.96 0.98 34.65
C ALA A 23 -3.00 2.16 34.45
N ARG A 24 -2.03 2.35 35.36
CA ARG A 24 -0.97 3.37 35.24
C ARG A 24 -0.08 3.13 34.02
N GLU A 25 0.29 1.88 33.74
CA GLU A 25 1.07 1.49 32.58
C GLU A 25 0.32 1.78 31.27
N LEU A 26 -0.98 1.49 31.22
CA LEU A 26 -1.82 1.77 30.07
C LEU A 26 -1.94 3.27 29.83
N GLU A 27 -2.20 4.05 30.88
CA GLU A 27 -2.25 5.51 30.78
C GLU A 27 -0.91 6.09 30.30
N TRP A 28 0.20 5.62 30.87
CA TRP A 28 1.54 6.02 30.44
C TRP A 28 1.81 5.66 28.97
N LEU A 29 1.40 4.46 28.55
CA LEU A 29 1.54 4.01 27.16
C LEU A 29 0.74 4.90 26.19
N LEU A 30 -0.49 5.26 26.56
CA LEU A 30 -1.36 6.13 25.75
C LEU A 30 -0.80 7.56 25.66
N ASN A 31 -0.21 8.06 26.74
CA ASN A 31 0.48 9.36 26.72
C ASN A 31 1.73 9.33 25.83
N SER A 32 2.58 8.31 25.96
CA SER A 32 3.76 8.14 25.10
C SER A 32 3.39 7.91 23.63
N LEU A 33 2.21 7.35 23.37
CA LEU A 33 1.71 7.16 22.01
C LEU A 33 1.52 8.49 21.27
N GLN A 34 1.10 9.55 21.96
CA GLN A 34 0.89 10.87 21.32
C GLN A 34 2.17 11.42 20.68
N GLU A 35 3.31 11.27 21.36
CA GLU A 35 4.62 11.65 20.81
C GLU A 35 4.97 10.84 19.56
N SER A 36 4.61 9.55 19.54
CA SER A 36 4.86 8.70 18.37
C SER A 36 3.90 9.01 17.22
N LEU A 37 2.64 9.35 17.50
CA LEU A 37 1.70 9.81 16.48
C LEU A 37 2.20 11.10 15.81
N ALA A 38 2.80 12.03 16.57
CA ALA A 38 3.43 13.22 16.00
C ALA A 38 4.62 12.87 15.07
N SER A 39 5.46 11.92 15.48
CA SER A 39 6.57 11.43 14.63
C SER A 39 6.05 10.74 13.35
N PHE A 40 4.99 9.93 13.47
CA PHE A 40 4.36 9.28 12.31
C PHE A 40 3.72 10.30 11.37
N LYS A 41 3.05 11.33 11.91
CA LYS A 41 2.48 12.43 11.14
C LYS A 41 3.55 13.13 10.33
N SER A 42 4.64 13.53 10.96
CA SER A 42 5.78 14.15 10.28
C SER A 42 6.33 13.26 9.15
N GLY A 43 6.48 11.96 9.40
CA GLY A 43 6.91 11.00 8.36
C GLY A 43 5.94 10.88 7.18
N LEU A 44 4.64 10.98 7.41
CA LEU A 44 3.60 10.94 6.36
C LEU A 44 3.50 12.27 5.61
N GLU A 45 3.64 13.41 6.29
CA GLU A 45 3.71 14.74 5.67
C GLU A 45 4.90 14.84 4.71
N ASP A 46 6.07 14.31 5.11
CA ASP A 46 7.22 14.17 4.21
C ASP A 46 6.88 13.35 2.95
N CYS A 47 6.11 12.27 3.10
CA CYS A 47 5.68 11.48 1.95
C CYS A 47 4.76 12.28 1.02
N ILE A 48 3.84 13.08 1.58
CA ILE A 48 3.01 13.98 0.79
C ILE A 48 3.85 15.04 0.08
N ALA A 49 4.87 15.60 0.75
CA ALA A 49 5.78 16.56 0.15
C ALA A 49 6.53 15.97 -1.05
N LEU A 50 6.98 14.71 -0.96
CA LEU A 50 7.63 13.98 -2.06
C LEU A 50 6.68 13.65 -3.22
N LEU A 51 5.38 13.52 -2.95
CA LEU A 51 4.33 13.31 -3.96
C LEU A 51 3.67 14.61 -4.44
N ALA A 52 4.06 15.76 -3.86
CA ALA A 52 3.55 17.06 -4.26
C ALA A 52 4.08 17.43 -5.66
N PRO A 53 3.29 18.16 -6.46
CA PRO A 53 3.76 18.66 -7.74
C PRO A 53 4.79 19.78 -7.52
N GLN A 54 6.08 19.43 -7.49
CA GLN A 54 7.18 20.40 -7.46
C GLN A 54 7.88 20.47 -8.83
N GLU A 55 8.08 21.67 -9.34
CA GLU A 55 8.84 21.93 -10.58
C GLU A 55 10.31 22.19 -10.26
N PRO A 56 11.28 21.66 -11.02
CA PRO A 56 11.17 21.07 -12.37
C PRO A 56 10.78 19.57 -12.44
N GLY A 57 10.41 18.92 -11.33
CA GLY A 57 10.02 17.50 -11.30
C GLY A 57 11.20 16.53 -11.43
N ALA A 58 10.89 15.22 -11.43
CA ALA A 58 11.87 14.15 -11.59
C ALA A 58 11.93 13.71 -13.06
N THR A 59 13.07 13.94 -13.73
CA THR A 59 13.31 13.43 -15.09
C THR A 59 13.93 12.05 -15.03
N LEU A 60 13.21 11.06 -15.51
CA LEU A 60 13.48 9.63 -15.42
C LEU A 60 13.86 9.10 -16.80
N VAL A 61 15.02 8.46 -16.89
CA VAL A 61 15.53 7.89 -18.15
C VAL A 61 14.86 6.54 -18.39
N LEU A 62 14.32 6.34 -19.59
CA LEU A 62 13.73 5.08 -20.05
C LEU A 62 14.63 4.50 -21.14
N SER A 63 15.48 3.54 -20.78
CA SER A 63 16.36 2.88 -21.74
C SER A 63 16.43 1.38 -21.53
N SER A 64 16.26 0.61 -22.61
CA SER A 64 16.53 -0.83 -22.61
C SER A 64 18.04 -1.07 -22.71
N HIS A 65 18.67 -1.70 -21.71
CA HIS A 65 20.12 -1.84 -21.63
C HIS A 65 20.72 -2.76 -22.71
N ARG A 66 19.99 -3.80 -23.15
CA ARG A 66 20.54 -4.83 -24.07
C ARG A 66 20.09 -4.71 -25.52
N SER A 67 18.87 -4.25 -25.76
CA SER A 67 18.24 -4.29 -27.09
C SER A 67 18.28 -2.96 -27.84
N GLU A 68 18.63 -1.86 -27.15
CA GLU A 68 18.48 -0.48 -27.64
C GLU A 68 17.09 -0.17 -28.26
N SER A 69 16.10 -1.00 -27.97
CA SER A 69 14.77 -0.97 -28.57
C SER A 69 13.93 0.17 -28.03
N VAL A 70 14.31 0.70 -26.86
CA VAL A 70 13.68 1.86 -26.22
C VAL A 70 14.77 2.79 -25.73
N LYS A 71 14.69 4.07 -26.13
CA LYS A 71 15.52 5.15 -25.60
C LYS A 71 14.66 6.39 -25.40
N GLY A 72 14.72 7.00 -24.23
CA GLY A 72 13.89 8.17 -23.95
C GLY A 72 14.00 8.65 -22.52
N PHE A 73 13.18 9.65 -22.21
CA PHE A 73 13.00 10.14 -20.85
C PHE A 73 11.55 10.53 -20.62
N VAL A 74 11.17 10.56 -19.35
CA VAL A 74 9.86 11.01 -18.89
C VAL A 74 10.07 11.90 -17.66
N THR A 75 9.41 13.06 -17.60
CA THR A 75 9.43 13.94 -16.43
C THR A 75 8.13 13.78 -15.65
N ARG A 76 8.25 13.30 -14.41
CA ARG A 76 7.16 13.22 -13.43
C ARG A 76 7.14 14.47 -12.56
N VAL A 77 5.95 15.04 -12.36
CA VAL A 77 5.68 16.09 -11.37
C VAL A 77 4.52 15.63 -10.50
N GLY A 78 4.81 15.38 -9.22
CA GLY A 78 3.84 14.81 -8.29
C GLY A 78 3.27 13.47 -8.78
N THR A 79 1.96 13.36 -8.95
CA THR A 79 1.30 12.14 -9.44
C THR A 79 1.18 12.08 -10.97
N ARG A 80 1.65 13.11 -11.69
CA ARG A 80 1.44 13.27 -13.14
C ARG A 80 2.73 13.14 -13.92
N ILE A 81 2.61 12.69 -15.16
CA ILE A 81 3.66 12.72 -16.15
C ILE A 81 3.45 13.93 -17.04
N ILE A 82 4.35 14.91 -16.98
CA ILE A 82 4.18 16.20 -17.67
C ILE A 82 4.88 16.27 -19.03
N LYS A 83 5.97 15.51 -19.20
CA LYS A 83 6.81 15.53 -20.39
C LYS A 83 7.32 14.11 -20.63
N GLY A 84 7.44 13.73 -21.89
CA GLY A 84 8.10 12.49 -22.27
C GLY A 84 8.54 12.52 -23.72
N ASP A 85 9.69 11.94 -23.99
CA ASP A 85 10.19 11.69 -25.33
C ASP A 85 10.77 10.28 -25.36
N ILE A 86 10.14 9.38 -26.14
CA ILE A 86 10.49 7.97 -26.17
C ILE A 86 10.61 7.54 -27.64
N HIS A 87 11.80 7.09 -27.99
CA HIS A 87 12.17 6.55 -29.28
C HIS A 87 12.11 5.03 -29.24
N LEU A 88 11.40 4.45 -30.22
CA LEU A 88 11.19 3.01 -30.32
C LEU A 88 11.92 2.45 -31.55
N ARG A 89 12.64 1.34 -31.34
CA ARG A 89 13.31 0.54 -32.36
C ARG A 89 12.92 -0.93 -32.18
N LEU A 90 11.66 -1.24 -32.48
CA LEU A 90 11.13 -2.60 -32.37
C LEU A 90 11.17 -3.29 -33.75
N PRO A 91 11.74 -4.50 -33.87
CA PRO A 91 11.86 -5.22 -35.15
C PRO A 91 10.50 -5.67 -35.71
N THR A 92 9.49 -5.77 -34.85
CA THR A 92 8.12 -6.17 -35.20
C THR A 92 7.25 -5.01 -35.71
N LEU A 93 7.71 -3.77 -35.57
CA LEU A 93 7.04 -2.60 -36.15
C LEU A 93 7.37 -2.48 -37.66
N PRO A 94 6.39 -2.09 -38.50
CA PRO A 94 6.60 -2.02 -39.94
C PRO A 94 7.54 -0.87 -40.33
N GLY A 95 8.82 -1.20 -40.54
CA GLY A 95 9.84 -0.45 -41.30
C GLY A 95 10.25 0.95 -40.79
N PRO A 96 11.53 1.34 -40.87
CA PRO A 96 12.05 2.63 -40.37
C PRO A 96 11.60 3.87 -41.20
N ARG A 97 10.65 3.71 -42.13
CA ARG A 97 10.24 4.73 -43.10
C ARG A 97 8.98 5.51 -42.70
N ASN A 98 8.25 5.06 -41.69
CA ASN A 98 7.11 5.80 -41.16
C ASN A 98 7.54 6.44 -39.84
N PRO A 99 7.55 7.78 -39.71
CA PRO A 99 7.67 8.41 -38.40
C PRO A 99 6.51 7.89 -37.56
N HIS A 100 6.81 7.03 -36.59
CA HIS A 100 5.81 6.61 -35.62
C HIS A 100 5.37 7.87 -34.87
N PRO A 101 4.06 8.08 -34.67
CA PRO A 101 3.60 9.21 -33.90
C PRO A 101 4.30 9.17 -32.53
N PRO A 102 4.82 10.32 -32.06
CA PRO A 102 5.46 10.36 -30.76
C PRO A 102 4.48 9.85 -29.71
N PRO A 103 4.97 9.23 -28.63
CA PRO A 103 4.11 8.88 -27.53
C PRO A 103 3.35 10.13 -27.10
N PRO A 104 2.09 9.98 -26.67
CA PRO A 104 1.23 11.09 -26.30
C PRO A 104 1.94 12.06 -25.35
N ASN A 105 1.87 13.37 -25.65
CA ASN A 105 2.55 14.43 -24.90
C ASN A 105 2.20 14.43 -23.40
N HIS A 106 1.04 13.89 -23.03
CA HIS A 106 0.56 13.77 -21.65
C HIS A 106 -0.10 12.39 -21.43
N PRO A 107 0.67 11.35 -21.06
CA PRO A 107 0.06 10.08 -20.67
C PRO A 107 -0.78 10.26 -19.39
N PRO A 108 -1.87 9.49 -19.20
CA PRO A 108 -2.67 9.58 -17.99
C PRO A 108 -1.77 9.30 -16.79
N PRO A 109 -2.03 9.98 -15.66
CA PRO A 109 -1.28 9.72 -14.45
C PRO A 109 -1.50 8.24 -14.06
N PRO A 110 -0.43 7.54 -13.65
CA PRO A 110 -0.58 6.19 -13.13
C PRO A 110 -1.52 6.23 -11.91
N PRO A 111 -2.63 5.47 -11.92
CA PRO A 111 -3.64 5.53 -10.86
C PRO A 111 -3.03 5.21 -9.49
N GLN A 112 -2.00 4.36 -9.45
CA GLN A 112 -1.28 4.01 -8.23
C GLN A 112 -0.84 5.24 -7.43
N LEU A 113 -0.26 6.26 -8.09
CA LEU A 113 0.24 7.44 -7.38
C LEU A 113 -0.89 8.28 -6.77
N THR A 114 -2.05 8.33 -7.42
CA THR A 114 -3.21 9.05 -6.92
C THR A 114 -3.81 8.31 -5.72
N THR A 115 -3.95 6.99 -5.83
CA THR A 115 -4.43 6.12 -4.75
C THR A 115 -3.50 6.18 -3.54
N THR A 116 -2.18 6.04 -3.73
CA THR A 116 -1.19 6.16 -2.64
C THR A 116 -1.32 7.51 -1.93
N ARG A 117 -1.43 8.62 -2.67
CA ARG A 117 -1.60 9.95 -2.06
C ARG A 117 -2.89 10.05 -1.24
N ALA A 118 -3.99 9.49 -1.75
CA ALA A 118 -5.27 9.46 -1.03
C ALA A 118 -5.18 8.65 0.28
N LEU A 119 -4.56 7.47 0.24
CA LEU A 119 -4.35 6.63 1.43
C LEU A 119 -3.45 7.30 2.48
N ILE A 120 -2.42 8.05 2.05
CA ILE A 120 -1.57 8.82 2.98
C ILE A 120 -2.37 9.96 3.63
N ASN A 121 -3.21 10.67 2.87
CA ASN A 121 -4.08 11.71 3.45
C ASN A 121 -5.07 11.11 4.46
N GLN A 122 -5.68 9.96 4.15
CA GLN A 122 -6.57 9.26 5.09
C GLN A 122 -5.82 8.84 6.36
N ALA A 123 -4.57 8.39 6.24
CA ALA A 123 -3.71 8.10 7.38
C ALA A 123 -3.42 9.34 8.24
N LEU A 124 -3.21 10.51 7.62
CA LEU A 124 -3.06 11.78 8.34
C LEU A 124 -4.35 12.17 9.07
N ASP A 125 -5.51 12.03 8.42
CA ASP A 125 -6.81 12.30 9.03
C ASP A 125 -7.06 11.39 10.26
N ILE A 126 -6.68 10.11 10.18
CA ILE A 126 -6.76 9.17 11.31
C ILE A 126 -5.89 9.65 12.48
N ILE A 127 -4.67 10.13 12.22
CA ILE A 127 -3.80 10.66 13.27
C ILE A 127 -4.41 11.92 13.88
N ASP A 128 -4.95 12.82 13.07
CA ASP A 128 -5.58 14.05 13.56
C ASP A 128 -6.83 13.76 14.40
N VAL A 129 -7.63 12.76 14.01
CA VAL A 129 -8.77 12.29 14.81
C VAL A 129 -8.31 11.67 16.13
N SER A 130 -7.23 10.89 16.10
CA SER A 130 -6.67 10.23 17.29
C SER A 130 -6.03 11.19 18.28
N THR A 131 -5.62 12.38 17.82
CA THR A 131 -4.90 13.38 18.61
C THR A 131 -5.82 14.50 19.11
N TRP A 132 -6.81 14.95 18.32
CA TRP A 132 -7.57 16.17 18.62
C TRP A 132 -9.08 15.99 18.81
N THR A 133 -9.72 15.06 18.12
CA THR A 133 -11.20 15.00 18.08
C THR A 133 -11.80 13.80 18.80
N GLY A 134 -11.05 12.71 18.96
CA GLY A 134 -11.47 11.50 19.67
C GLY A 134 -11.02 11.44 21.14
N ASP A 135 -11.33 10.32 21.79
CA ASP A 135 -10.86 10.03 23.14
C ASP A 135 -9.45 9.44 23.09
N ALA A 136 -8.45 10.32 23.17
CA ALA A 136 -7.03 9.99 23.12
C ALA A 136 -6.56 9.03 24.24
N HIS A 137 -7.34 8.93 25.33
CA HIS A 137 -7.04 8.07 26.48
C HIS A 137 -7.89 6.78 26.51
N SER A 138 -8.75 6.57 25.52
CA SER A 138 -9.52 5.34 25.38
C SER A 138 -8.73 4.30 24.59
N ALA A 139 -8.25 3.28 25.28
CA ALA A 139 -7.56 2.13 24.68
C ALA A 139 -8.33 1.43 23.54
N PRO A 140 -9.65 1.13 23.64
CA PRO A 140 -10.36 0.50 22.53
C PRO A 140 -10.48 1.43 21.31
N PHE A 141 -10.68 2.73 21.52
CA PHE A 141 -10.71 3.71 20.44
C PHE A 141 -9.35 3.79 19.74
N ILE A 142 -8.27 4.02 20.50
CA ILE A 142 -6.90 4.11 19.98
C ILE A 142 -6.47 2.82 19.28
N SER A 143 -6.80 1.66 19.83
CA SER A 143 -6.52 0.38 19.17
C SER A 143 -7.22 0.27 17.81
N GLY A 144 -8.46 0.77 17.70
CA GLY A 144 -9.18 0.84 16.42
C GLY A 144 -8.48 1.76 15.42
N GLN A 145 -8.10 2.96 15.86
CA GLN A 145 -7.41 3.94 15.02
C GLN A 145 -6.04 3.43 14.55
N LEU A 146 -5.24 2.81 15.43
CA LEU A 146 -3.93 2.24 15.06
C LEU A 146 -4.06 1.10 14.04
N ARG A 147 -5.12 0.31 14.11
CA ARG A 147 -5.39 -0.74 13.12
C ARG A 147 -5.76 -0.14 11.76
N LEU A 148 -6.69 0.81 11.74
CA LEU A 148 -7.07 1.52 10.51
C LEU A 148 -5.88 2.27 9.89
N LEU A 149 -5.03 2.88 10.72
CA LEU A 149 -3.81 3.53 10.29
C LEU A 149 -2.84 2.52 9.64
N HIS A 150 -2.65 1.35 10.27
CA HIS A 150 -1.81 0.29 9.73
C HIS A 150 -2.34 -0.26 8.40
N GLU A 151 -3.64 -0.47 8.28
CA GLU A 151 -4.30 -0.90 7.04
C GLU A 151 -4.05 0.10 5.90
N ASN A 152 -4.29 1.40 6.11
CA ASN A 152 -4.03 2.43 5.10
C ASN A 152 -2.55 2.49 4.68
N ILE A 153 -1.62 2.43 5.64
CA ILE A 153 -0.17 2.45 5.34
C ILE A 153 0.24 1.21 4.56
N THR A 154 -0.25 0.02 4.94
CA THR A 154 0.07 -1.22 4.24
C THR A 154 -0.52 -1.23 2.83
N GLU A 155 -1.75 -0.78 2.65
CA GLU A 155 -2.38 -0.64 1.34
C GLU A 155 -1.64 0.37 0.45
N ALA A 156 -1.20 1.51 1.01
CA ALA A 156 -0.40 2.49 0.28
C ALA A 156 0.92 1.89 -0.21
N ARG A 157 1.56 1.05 0.60
CA ARG A 157 2.78 0.31 0.22
C ARG A 157 2.50 -0.72 -0.87
N GLN A 158 1.43 -1.50 -0.76
CA GLN A 158 1.08 -2.48 -1.79
C GLN A 158 0.75 -1.81 -3.12
N THR A 159 0.09 -0.65 -3.07
CA THR A 159 -0.20 0.16 -4.26
C THR A 159 1.09 0.59 -4.98
N LEU A 160 2.13 0.99 -4.23
CA LEU A 160 3.45 1.34 -4.81
C LEU A 160 4.28 0.13 -5.24
N ARG A 161 4.06 -1.05 -4.64
CA ARG A 161 4.68 -2.31 -5.11
C ARG A 161 4.12 -2.71 -6.48
N GLY A 162 2.89 -2.32 -6.78
CA GLY A 162 2.22 -2.62 -8.03
C GLY A 162 1.57 -4.01 -8.04
N GLY A 163 0.56 -4.19 -8.89
CA GLY A 163 -0.18 -5.44 -9.07
C GLY A 163 0.00 -6.05 -10.46
N GLU A 164 -0.82 -7.05 -10.79
CA GLU A 164 -0.80 -7.72 -12.10
C GLU A 164 -0.89 -6.71 -13.25
N GLU A 165 -0.10 -6.95 -14.29
CA GLU A 165 -0.03 -6.13 -15.48
C GLU A 165 -1.34 -6.23 -16.28
N SER A 166 -2.34 -5.42 -15.96
CA SER A 166 -3.49 -5.26 -16.84
C SER A 166 -3.04 -4.60 -18.14
N LEU A 167 -3.47 -5.13 -19.29
CA LEU A 167 -3.40 -4.39 -20.55
C LEU A 167 -4.26 -3.13 -20.41
N GLY A 168 -3.59 -2.01 -20.15
CA GLY A 168 -4.28 -0.76 -19.90
C GLY A 168 -5.13 -0.34 -21.11
N ASN A 169 -6.41 -0.08 -20.86
CA ASN A 169 -7.35 0.53 -21.79
C ASN A 169 -7.22 2.07 -21.84
N GLY A 170 -6.26 2.65 -21.11
CA GLY A 170 -6.12 4.09 -20.95
C GLY A 170 -5.19 4.71 -22.00
N TRP A 171 -5.68 4.88 -23.22
CA TRP A 171 -4.93 5.58 -24.26
C TRP A 171 -5.12 7.09 -24.18
N PRO A 172 -4.04 7.87 -24.17
CA PRO A 172 -4.13 9.30 -24.39
C PRO A 172 -4.26 9.60 -25.89
N SER A 173 -4.93 10.70 -26.21
CA SER A 173 -4.99 11.27 -27.55
C SER A 173 -3.63 11.86 -27.94
N PRO A 174 -3.12 11.66 -29.17
CA PRO A 174 -3.72 10.92 -30.29
C PRO A 174 -3.56 9.39 -30.15
N PRO A 175 -4.43 8.60 -30.81
CA PRO A 175 -4.36 7.15 -30.73
C PRO A 175 -3.01 6.63 -31.26
N PRO A 176 -2.44 5.61 -30.60
CA PRO A 176 -1.21 4.97 -31.03
C PRO A 176 -1.38 4.27 -32.38
N PRO A 177 -0.28 3.81 -33.00
CA PRO A 177 -0.35 2.86 -34.10
C PRO A 177 -1.24 1.65 -33.72
N PRO A 178 -2.07 1.13 -34.65
CA PRO A 178 -3.17 0.19 -34.35
C PRO A 178 -2.74 -1.18 -33.77
N LEU A 179 -1.46 -1.40 -33.51
CA LEU A 179 -0.87 -2.66 -33.06
C LEU A 179 0.24 -2.45 -32.03
N LEU A 180 0.29 -1.30 -31.37
CA LEU A 180 1.24 -1.02 -30.28
C LEU A 180 0.45 -0.73 -29.01
N SER A 181 0.77 -1.43 -27.92
CA SER A 181 0.33 -1.17 -26.55
C SER A 181 1.39 -0.41 -25.79
N PHE A 182 1.00 0.72 -25.20
CA PHE A 182 1.81 1.55 -24.32
C PHE A 182 1.13 1.63 -22.97
N HIS A 183 1.82 1.22 -21.92
CA HIS A 183 1.30 1.28 -20.56
C HIS A 183 2.40 1.69 -19.59
N LEU A 184 2.11 2.69 -18.77
CA LEU A 184 3.02 3.20 -17.76
C LEU A 184 2.40 2.95 -16.39
N SER A 185 3.16 2.29 -15.53
CA SER A 185 2.73 1.88 -14.18
C SER A 185 3.84 2.09 -13.16
N ILE A 186 3.47 1.97 -11.89
CA ILE A 186 4.43 1.93 -10.79
C ILE A 186 4.55 0.48 -10.30
N HIS A 187 5.77 -0.01 -10.20
CA HIS A 187 6.10 -1.29 -9.59
C HIS A 187 7.34 -1.14 -8.73
N ASP A 188 7.29 -1.64 -7.50
CA ASP A 188 8.35 -1.52 -6.49
C ASP A 188 8.94 -0.10 -6.34
N ALA A 189 8.06 0.91 -6.32
CA ALA A 189 8.43 2.32 -6.29
C ALA A 189 9.31 2.80 -7.48
N ALA A 190 9.32 2.06 -8.58
CA ALA A 190 9.92 2.45 -9.85
C ALA A 190 8.85 2.71 -10.91
N LEU A 191 9.18 3.59 -11.85
CA LEU A 191 8.36 3.83 -13.03
C LEU A 191 8.63 2.73 -14.06
N VAL A 192 7.60 1.98 -14.45
CA VAL A 192 7.72 0.91 -15.42
C VAL A 192 6.94 1.22 -16.66
N LEU A 193 7.62 1.17 -17.80
CA LEU A 193 7.05 1.24 -19.12
C LEU A 193 6.91 -0.17 -19.70
N HIS A 194 5.68 -0.55 -20.03
CA HIS A 194 5.35 -1.76 -20.76
C HIS A 194 4.97 -1.39 -22.19
N LEU A 195 5.74 -1.92 -23.14
CA LEU A 195 5.46 -1.83 -24.55
C LEU A 195 5.13 -3.22 -25.07
N ARG A 196 4.02 -3.36 -25.80
CA ARG A 196 3.69 -4.63 -26.46
C ARG A 196 3.33 -4.38 -27.92
N THR A 197 3.93 -5.12 -28.84
CA THR A 197 3.43 -5.15 -30.22
C THR A 197 2.40 -6.26 -30.35
N LEU A 198 1.26 -5.93 -30.94
CA LEU A 198 0.11 -6.77 -31.07
C LEU A 198 0.02 -7.28 -32.52
N SER A 199 -0.52 -8.48 -32.71
CA SER A 199 -0.95 -8.96 -34.03
C SER A 199 -2.41 -9.36 -33.96
N PRO A 200 -3.23 -9.04 -34.98
CA PRO A 200 -4.59 -9.56 -35.04
C PRO A 200 -4.53 -11.09 -35.09
N THR A 201 -5.36 -11.75 -34.28
CA THR A 201 -5.53 -13.19 -34.38
C THR A 201 -6.34 -13.48 -35.65
N PRO A 202 -5.84 -14.30 -36.59
CA PRO A 202 -6.64 -14.66 -37.76
C PRO A 202 -7.89 -15.42 -37.30
N PRO A 203 -9.05 -15.25 -37.98
CA PRO A 203 -10.25 -16.02 -37.69
C PRO A 203 -9.93 -17.52 -37.80
N ALA A 204 -10.60 -18.33 -36.98
CA ALA A 204 -10.29 -19.73 -36.65
C ALA A 204 -10.22 -20.74 -37.83
N ASP A 205 -10.31 -20.31 -39.08
CA ASP A 205 -10.32 -21.18 -40.27
C ASP A 205 -8.93 -21.55 -40.82
N SER A 206 -7.84 -21.00 -40.28
CA SER A 206 -6.48 -21.37 -40.72
C SER A 206 -5.92 -22.59 -39.96
N THR A 207 -6.68 -23.68 -39.93
CA THR A 207 -6.23 -25.01 -39.44
C THR A 207 -5.04 -25.55 -40.26
N PHE A 208 -4.86 -25.02 -41.47
CA PHE A 208 -3.81 -25.43 -42.41
C PHE A 208 -2.38 -25.13 -41.92
N SER A 209 -2.15 -24.03 -41.19
CA SER A 209 -0.79 -23.70 -40.69
C SER A 209 -0.34 -24.59 -39.52
N ARG A 210 -1.26 -25.21 -38.78
CA ARG A 210 -0.92 -26.14 -37.69
C ARG A 210 -0.51 -27.53 -38.20
N LEU A 211 -0.89 -27.88 -39.42
CA LEU A 211 -0.62 -29.19 -40.04
C LEU A 211 0.77 -29.27 -40.70
N LEU A 212 1.45 -28.14 -40.93
CA LEU A 212 2.73 -28.05 -41.64
C LEU A 212 3.99 -28.06 -40.75
N GLY A 213 3.86 -28.29 -39.44
CA GLY A 213 5.03 -28.55 -38.58
C GLY A 213 6.10 -27.44 -38.52
N LEU A 214 5.78 -26.20 -38.94
CA LEU A 214 6.67 -25.07 -38.81
C LEU A 214 6.78 -24.69 -37.33
N ALA A 215 7.85 -25.17 -36.70
CA ALA A 215 8.17 -24.93 -35.30
C ALA A 215 8.02 -23.44 -34.96
N ALA A 216 7.05 -23.14 -34.09
CA ALA A 216 6.95 -21.81 -33.49
C ALA A 216 8.28 -21.53 -32.77
N ALA A 217 8.94 -20.42 -33.14
CA ALA A 217 10.14 -19.96 -32.44
C ALA A 217 9.86 -19.92 -30.92
N PRO A 218 10.84 -20.31 -30.08
CA PRO A 218 10.64 -20.31 -28.63
C PRO A 218 10.16 -18.93 -28.17
N PRO A 219 9.19 -18.86 -27.25
CA PRO A 219 8.64 -17.60 -26.79
C PRO A 219 9.77 -16.75 -26.22
N SER A 220 9.99 -15.57 -26.82
CA SER A 220 11.01 -14.64 -26.35
C SER A 220 10.66 -14.03 -24.99
N HIS A 221 9.36 -14.01 -24.64
CA HIS A 221 8.84 -13.47 -23.39
C HIS A 221 7.62 -14.26 -22.86
N ASP A 222 7.34 -14.11 -21.57
CA ASP A 222 6.32 -14.85 -20.79
C ASP A 222 4.85 -14.63 -21.26
N GLU A 223 4.63 -13.65 -22.12
CA GLU A 223 3.31 -13.32 -22.69
C GLU A 223 3.19 -13.63 -24.18
N THR A 224 4.26 -14.10 -24.84
CA THR A 224 4.25 -14.39 -26.27
C THR A 224 3.20 -15.46 -26.56
N GLY A 225 2.17 -15.07 -27.32
CA GLY A 225 1.08 -15.99 -27.69
C GLY A 225 -0.21 -15.86 -26.90
N ARG A 226 -0.28 -15.05 -25.83
CA ARG A 226 -1.54 -14.78 -25.11
C ARG A 226 -2.46 -13.91 -25.96
N THR A 227 -3.74 -14.27 -26.03
CA THR A 227 -4.78 -13.49 -26.72
C THR A 227 -5.48 -12.55 -25.74
N PHE A 228 -5.79 -11.35 -26.23
CA PHE A 228 -6.42 -10.28 -25.47
C PHE A 228 -7.40 -9.52 -26.35
N VAL A 229 -8.43 -8.94 -25.74
CA VAL A 229 -9.33 -8.03 -26.45
C VAL A 229 -8.74 -6.63 -26.39
N TYR A 230 -8.36 -6.08 -27.54
CA TYR A 230 -7.80 -4.75 -27.68
C TYR A 230 -8.56 -3.99 -28.76
N GLY A 231 -9.16 -2.84 -28.40
CA GLY A 231 -9.99 -2.07 -29.34
C GLY A 231 -11.16 -2.85 -29.92
N GLY A 232 -11.69 -3.84 -29.19
CA GLY A 232 -12.77 -4.73 -29.65
C GLY A 232 -12.33 -5.87 -30.57
N GLN A 233 -11.03 -6.06 -30.80
CA GLN A 233 -10.48 -7.15 -31.62
C GLN A 233 -9.65 -8.12 -30.75
N GLU A 234 -9.69 -9.41 -31.09
CA GLU A 234 -8.80 -10.39 -30.46
C GLU A 234 -7.40 -10.28 -31.06
N VAL A 235 -6.47 -9.81 -30.25
CA VAL A 235 -5.07 -9.62 -30.62
C VAL A 235 -4.17 -10.51 -29.80
N ARG A 236 -3.02 -10.87 -30.36
CA ARG A 236 -1.99 -11.67 -29.70
C ARG A 236 -0.73 -10.84 -29.50
N VAL A 237 -0.07 -10.97 -28.35
CA VAL A 237 1.21 -10.27 -28.11
C VAL A 237 2.33 -10.95 -28.90
N ARG A 238 3.01 -10.18 -29.75
CA ARG A 238 4.17 -10.62 -30.53
C ARG A 238 5.50 -10.36 -29.83
N GLU A 239 5.63 -9.19 -29.22
CA GLU A 239 6.84 -8.71 -28.56
C GLU A 239 6.42 -7.90 -27.34
N LYS A 240 7.13 -8.08 -26.22
CA LYS A 240 6.95 -7.31 -24.98
C LYS A 240 8.30 -6.74 -24.58
N VAL A 241 8.35 -5.42 -24.38
CA VAL A 241 9.51 -4.73 -23.80
C VAL A 241 9.07 -4.08 -22.49
N ARG A 242 9.78 -4.41 -21.40
CA ARG A 242 9.61 -3.79 -20.09
C ARG A 242 10.86 -2.97 -19.79
N VAL A 243 10.68 -1.68 -19.57
CA VAL A 243 11.76 -0.76 -19.15
C VAL A 243 11.39 -0.19 -17.80
N GLU A 244 12.36 -0.19 -16.89
CA GLU A 244 12.18 0.29 -15.53
C GLU A 244 13.12 1.47 -15.29
N SER A 245 12.59 2.51 -14.64
CA SER A 245 13.33 3.70 -14.25
C SER A 245 13.12 3.95 -12.77
N GLN A 246 14.22 4.03 -12.02
CA GLN A 246 14.16 4.30 -10.59
C GLN A 246 13.78 5.75 -10.33
N ASP A 247 12.86 5.95 -9.39
CA ASP A 247 12.45 7.28 -8.95
C ASP A 247 12.86 7.48 -7.48
N PRO A 248 13.87 8.34 -7.21
CA PRO A 248 14.36 8.57 -5.85
C PRO A 248 13.27 9.05 -4.87
N SER A 249 12.28 9.81 -5.34
CA SER A 249 11.21 10.30 -4.47
C SER A 249 10.26 9.17 -4.09
N LEU A 250 9.90 8.30 -5.04
CA LEU A 250 9.04 7.16 -4.76
C LEU A 250 9.75 6.13 -3.87
N MET A 251 11.06 5.91 -4.08
CA MET A 251 11.88 5.08 -3.20
C MET A 251 11.89 5.63 -1.77
N ALA A 252 12.05 6.95 -1.62
CA ALA A 252 12.00 7.61 -0.32
C ALA A 252 10.62 7.48 0.34
N VAL A 253 9.52 7.63 -0.42
CA VAL A 253 8.15 7.38 0.07
C VAL A 253 8.00 5.94 0.54
N MET A 254 8.40 4.95 -0.26
CA MET A 254 8.30 3.53 0.11
C MET A 254 9.09 3.20 1.39
N ALA A 255 10.29 3.77 1.53
CA ALA A 255 11.13 3.59 2.72
C ALA A 255 10.48 4.22 3.96
N LYS A 256 10.00 5.46 3.86
CA LYS A 256 9.31 6.16 4.95
C LYS A 256 8.02 5.44 5.36
N LEU A 257 7.18 5.04 4.41
CA LEU A 257 5.98 4.25 4.69
C LEU A 257 6.30 2.91 5.36
N SER A 258 7.42 2.28 5.01
CA SER A 258 7.86 1.04 5.66
C SER A 258 8.27 1.29 7.12
N ALA A 259 9.00 2.38 7.40
CA ALA A 259 9.39 2.74 8.75
C ALA A 259 8.17 3.07 9.63
N VAL A 260 7.27 3.93 9.14
CA VAL A 260 6.02 4.28 9.85
C VAL A 260 5.14 3.04 10.03
N GLY A 261 4.99 2.21 9.00
CA GLY A 261 4.19 0.98 9.05
C GLY A 261 4.65 -0.01 10.12
N HIS A 262 5.97 -0.19 10.30
CA HIS A 262 6.49 -1.02 11.39
C HIS A 262 6.22 -0.41 12.77
N GLY A 263 6.41 0.90 12.93
CA GLY A 263 6.14 1.59 14.19
C GLY A 263 4.67 1.51 14.62
N VAL A 264 3.74 1.73 13.67
CA VAL A 264 2.30 1.61 13.90
C VAL A 264 1.91 0.16 14.18
N GLY A 265 2.41 -0.79 13.38
CA GLY A 265 2.07 -2.21 13.55
C GLY A 265 2.46 -2.75 14.93
N PHE A 266 3.63 -2.37 15.44
CA PHE A 266 4.05 -2.72 16.81
C PHE A 266 3.06 -2.18 17.85
N ARG A 267 2.69 -0.90 17.76
CA ARG A 267 1.79 -0.24 18.71
C ARG A 267 0.35 -0.76 18.62
N ALA A 268 -0.11 -1.15 17.43
CA ALA A 268 -1.42 -1.75 17.19
C ALA A 268 -1.60 -3.12 17.86
N VAL A 269 -0.50 -3.79 18.22
CA VAL A 269 -0.52 -5.05 18.97
C VAL A 269 -0.42 -4.79 20.48
N VAL A 270 0.50 -3.91 20.90
CA VAL A 270 0.79 -3.68 22.33
C VAL A 270 -0.38 -3.06 23.09
N VAL A 271 -1.06 -2.06 22.51
CA VAL A 271 -2.19 -1.37 23.18
C VAL A 271 -3.35 -2.33 23.51
N PRO A 272 -3.89 -3.11 22.56
CA PRO A 272 -4.95 -4.06 22.88
C PRO A 272 -4.50 -5.22 23.78
N ASP A 273 -3.24 -5.67 23.73
CA ASP A 273 -2.74 -6.71 24.64
C ASP A 273 -2.76 -6.23 26.10
N LEU A 274 -2.24 -5.02 26.37
CA LEU A 274 -2.23 -4.43 27.71
C LEU A 274 -3.66 -4.17 28.22
N PHE A 275 -4.55 -3.67 27.35
CA PHE A 275 -5.96 -3.48 27.67
C PHE A 275 -6.69 -4.80 27.98
N MET A 276 -6.41 -5.87 27.22
CA MET A 276 -7.00 -7.19 27.48
C MET A 276 -6.52 -7.79 28.80
N ARG A 277 -5.25 -7.59 29.17
CA ARG A 277 -4.73 -8.02 30.49
C ARG A 277 -5.46 -7.34 31.63
N LEU A 278 -5.70 -6.04 31.52
CA LEU A 278 -6.48 -5.28 32.51
C LEU A 278 -7.93 -5.81 32.59
N ASN A 279 -8.60 -6.04 31.46
CA ASN A 279 -9.97 -6.57 31.45
C ASN A 279 -10.06 -8.02 31.95
N MET A 280 -9.07 -8.87 31.67
CA MET A 280 -9.05 -10.25 32.17
C MET A 280 -8.78 -10.32 33.68
N ALA A 281 -8.02 -9.37 34.25
CA ALA A 281 -7.90 -9.23 35.70
C ALA A 281 -9.28 -8.95 36.34
N VAL A 282 -10.03 -8.00 35.75
CA VAL A 282 -11.38 -7.65 36.19
C VAL A 282 -12.40 -8.80 36.00
N LEU A 283 -12.33 -9.55 34.91
CA LEU A 283 -13.23 -10.66 34.60
C LEU A 283 -12.92 -11.97 35.33
N ARG A 284 -11.77 -12.06 36.03
CA ARG A 284 -11.41 -13.24 36.83
C ARG A 284 -12.27 -13.42 38.08
N TRP A 285 -13.25 -12.54 38.32
CA TRP A 285 -14.16 -12.62 39.45
C TRP A 285 -15.65 -12.64 39.05
N PRO A 286 -16.35 -13.78 39.19
CA PRO A 286 -17.80 -13.80 39.21
C PRO A 286 -18.29 -13.46 40.62
N ARG A 287 -18.94 -12.30 40.75
CA ARG A 287 -19.94 -11.91 41.77
C ARG A 287 -19.91 -12.70 43.10
N PHE A 288 -19.21 -12.17 44.10
CA PHE A 288 -19.50 -12.44 45.52
C PHE A 288 -20.13 -11.22 46.20
N THR A 289 -21.21 -10.70 45.62
CA THR A 289 -22.16 -9.85 46.36
C THR A 289 -23.42 -10.66 46.67
N GLN A 290 -23.28 -11.66 47.53
CA GLN A 290 -24.42 -12.24 48.25
C GLN A 290 -24.01 -12.65 49.67
N LYS A 291 -23.55 -11.68 50.45
CA LYS A 291 -23.41 -11.83 51.91
C LYS A 291 -23.68 -10.50 52.65
N VAL A 292 -24.77 -9.84 52.30
CA VAL A 292 -25.39 -8.80 53.16
C VAL A 292 -26.90 -9.01 53.14
N LYS A 293 -27.38 -10.10 53.76
CA LYS A 293 -28.79 -10.30 54.17
C LYS A 293 -28.95 -11.55 55.03
N GLN A 294 -28.09 -11.76 56.04
CA GLN A 294 -28.39 -12.73 57.10
C GLN A 294 -27.62 -12.47 58.39
N THR A 295 -27.60 -11.22 58.82
CA THR A 295 -27.20 -10.83 60.19
C THR A 295 -28.14 -9.76 60.68
N ASP A 296 -29.45 -10.04 60.60
CA ASP A 296 -30.46 -9.20 61.26
C ASP A 296 -31.71 -10.01 61.65
N ARG A 297 -31.48 -11.10 62.39
CA ARG A 297 -32.52 -11.85 63.12
C ARG A 297 -32.02 -12.19 64.52
N ARG A 298 -31.55 -11.19 65.28
CA ARG A 298 -31.30 -11.32 66.73
C ARG A 298 -31.39 -10.00 67.49
N VAL A 299 -32.36 -9.14 67.19
CA VAL A 299 -32.87 -8.17 68.18
C VAL A 299 -34.33 -7.91 67.83
N TYR A 300 -35.25 -8.48 68.61
CA TYR A 300 -36.62 -8.02 68.94
C TYR A 300 -37.33 -9.20 69.59
N ALA A 301 -36.93 -9.50 70.82
CA ALA A 301 -37.85 -9.99 71.84
C ALA A 301 -38.27 -8.74 72.64
N ASN A 302 -39.53 -8.33 72.51
CA ASN A 302 -40.34 -7.62 73.51
C ASN A 302 -41.59 -7.02 72.85
N GLN A 303 -42.63 -7.85 72.73
CA GLN A 303 -44.02 -7.56 73.09
C GLN A 303 -44.80 -8.88 73.13
#